data_AF-A0A7S0CMG0-F1
#
_entry.id   AF-A0A7S0CMG0-F1
#
_cell.length_a   1.000
_cell.length_b   1.000
_cell.length_c   1.000
_cell.angle_alpha   90.00
_cell.angle_beta   90.00
_cell.angle_gamma   90.00
#
_symmetry.space_group_name_H-M   'P 1'
#
loop_
_entity.id
_entity.type
_entity.pdbx_description
1 polymer ?
#
loop_
_entity_poly.entity_id
_entity_poly.type
_entity_poly.pdbx_seq_one_letter_code
_entity_poly.pdbx_strand_id
1 'polypeptide(L)'
;GLPVVIASVGAGLAFIPIAGRFAGLPKEMTLLLTAGTSICGVTAITALAPAINASNRDIAVAVANTVAFGTVGMICYPYLFNLACTSSEQVGMCLGVAIHDTSQVLGSAMSYKETFSDELALKVAAVTKLTRNLGLAIAIPGLTYFHSIEQRKKLDAADVKQHSDTISGLATFQKYVPSFLIAFIGMSSLRSCGDFFLVQDAETFQKTMDYIGNDVSKYALGTAMAGVGLSTSASSLKGVGWKPFAVGASGAMVVGGTGFVVSSLIV
;
A
#
# COMPACT_ATOMS: atom_id res chain seq x y z
N GLY A 1 15.41 -1.58 3.36
CA GLY A 1 13.94 -1.52 3.46
C GLY A 1 13.42 -0.28 4.18
N LEU A 2 13.53 -0.22 5.51
CA LEU A 2 12.85 0.80 6.32
C LEU A 2 13.15 2.27 5.93
N PRO A 3 14.41 2.69 5.67
CA PRO A 3 14.68 4.06 5.23
C PRO A 3 14.00 4.41 3.89
N VAL A 4 13.97 3.45 2.96
CA VAL A 4 13.30 3.60 1.65
C VAL A 4 11.80 3.83 1.85
N VAL A 5 11.17 3.04 2.73
CA VAL A 5 9.75 3.16 3.05
C VAL A 5 9.44 4.53 3.66
N ILE A 6 10.18 4.93 4.71
CA ILE A 6 9.95 6.21 5.41
C ILE A 6 10.12 7.38 4.45
N ALA A 7 11.19 7.40 3.66
CA ALA A 7 11.46 8.46 2.70
C ALA A 7 10.35 8.56 1.65
N SER A 8 9.92 7.43 1.09
CA SER A 8 8.93 7.40 0.01
C SER A 8 7.52 7.75 0.51
N VAL A 9 7.13 7.24 1.68
CA VAL A 9 5.87 7.61 2.34
C VAL A 9 5.88 9.10 2.69
N GLY A 10 6.96 9.59 3.29
CA GLY A 10 7.12 10.99 3.66
C GLY A 10 7.05 11.92 2.44
N ALA A 11 7.72 11.56 1.35
CA ALA A 11 7.67 12.30 0.09
C ALA A 11 6.24 12.38 -0.48
N GLY A 12 5.51 11.27 -0.50
CA GLY A 12 4.11 11.25 -0.94
C GLY A 12 3.19 12.08 -0.03
N LEU A 13 3.33 11.94 1.30
CA LEU A 13 2.56 12.71 2.28
C LEU A 13 2.83 14.22 2.20
N ALA A 14 4.04 14.63 1.81
CA ALA A 14 4.37 16.04 1.62
C ALA A 14 3.91 16.58 0.26
N PHE A 15 4.14 15.83 -0.82
CA PHE A 15 3.95 16.30 -2.19
C PHE A 15 2.48 16.31 -2.63
N ILE A 16 1.74 15.25 -2.38
CA ILE A 16 0.40 15.05 -2.96
C ILE A 16 -0.63 16.08 -2.44
N PRO A 17 -0.62 16.49 -1.16
CA PRO A 17 -1.49 17.57 -0.69
C PRO A 17 -1.25 18.90 -1.42
N ILE A 18 0.02 19.19 -1.70
CA ILE A 18 0.43 20.40 -2.44
C ILE A 18 -0.06 20.31 -3.88
N ALA A 19 0.23 19.20 -4.57
CA ALA A 19 -0.17 18.96 -5.95
C ALA A 19 -1.70 18.99 -6.13
N GLY A 20 -2.45 18.36 -5.22
CA GLY A 20 -3.91 18.36 -5.24
C GLY A 20 -4.51 19.75 -5.06
N ARG A 21 -3.93 20.56 -4.16
CA ARG A 21 -4.33 21.96 -3.96
C ARG A 21 -4.06 22.81 -5.20
N PHE A 22 -2.88 22.67 -5.82
CA PHE A 22 -2.54 23.38 -7.06
C PHE A 22 -3.45 22.98 -8.23
N ALA A 23 -3.83 21.71 -8.33
CA ALA A 23 -4.75 21.23 -9.35
C ALA A 23 -6.21 21.70 -9.13
N GLY A 24 -6.52 22.27 -7.96
CA GLY A 24 -7.86 22.69 -7.56
C GLY A 24 -8.78 21.51 -7.26
N LEU A 25 -8.23 20.41 -6.73
CA LEU A 25 -9.03 19.27 -6.31
C LEU A 25 -9.74 19.55 -4.97
N PRO A 26 -10.91 18.93 -4.71
CA PRO A 26 -11.51 18.91 -3.39
C PRO A 26 -10.52 18.38 -2.35
N LYS A 27 -10.66 18.85 -1.11
CA LYS A 27 -9.73 18.51 -0.03
C LYS A 27 -9.80 17.02 0.32
N GLU A 28 -11.01 16.50 0.40
CA GLU A 28 -11.30 15.12 0.76
C GLU A 28 -10.71 14.19 -0.31
N MET A 29 -10.96 14.47 -1.59
CA MET A 29 -10.29 13.78 -2.72
C MET A 29 -8.76 13.83 -2.60
N THR A 30 -8.20 15.01 -2.31
CA THR A 30 -6.74 15.18 -2.17
C THR A 30 -6.18 14.33 -1.04
N LEU A 31 -6.86 14.27 0.10
CA LEU A 31 -6.47 13.43 1.25
C LEU A 31 -6.58 11.94 0.92
N LEU A 32 -7.63 11.51 0.20
CA LEU A 32 -7.76 10.13 -0.26
C LEU A 32 -6.64 9.74 -1.23
N LEU A 33 -6.31 10.60 -2.20
CA LEU A 33 -5.18 10.37 -3.12
C LEU A 33 -3.85 10.33 -2.38
N THR A 34 -3.68 11.20 -1.38
CA THR A 34 -2.49 11.24 -0.51
C THR A 34 -2.33 9.91 0.24
N ALA A 35 -3.40 9.46 0.91
CA ALA A 35 -3.38 8.22 1.68
C ALA A 35 -3.19 6.99 0.80
N GLY A 36 -3.94 6.89 -0.30
CA GLY A 36 -3.87 5.75 -1.21
C GLY A 36 -2.51 5.62 -1.90
N THR A 37 -2.00 6.72 -2.45
CA THR A 37 -0.73 6.72 -3.19
C THR A 37 0.49 6.56 -2.28
N SER A 38 0.45 7.11 -1.05
CA SER A 38 1.63 7.11 -0.17
C SER A 38 1.70 5.90 0.75
N ILE A 39 0.60 5.25 1.10
CA ILE A 39 0.56 4.20 2.15
C ILE A 39 0.23 2.81 1.59
N CYS A 40 -1.05 2.41 1.53
CA CYS A 40 -1.43 1.04 1.20
C CYS A 40 -2.59 0.97 0.20
N GLY A 41 -2.71 1.99 -0.66
CA GLY A 41 -3.67 1.99 -1.74
C GLY A 41 -5.11 2.01 -1.25
N VAL A 42 -5.90 1.02 -1.67
CA VAL A 42 -7.35 0.97 -1.41
C VAL A 42 -7.65 0.89 0.08
N THR A 43 -6.85 0.14 0.85
CA THR A 43 -7.05 -0.01 2.30
C THR A 43 -6.90 1.33 3.03
N ALA A 44 -6.00 2.20 2.60
CA ALA A 44 -5.83 3.52 3.20
C ALA A 44 -6.99 4.45 2.85
N ILE A 45 -7.50 4.36 1.62
CA ILE A 45 -8.65 5.14 1.15
C ILE A 45 -9.89 4.76 1.96
N THR A 46 -10.17 3.47 2.11
CA THR A 46 -11.35 2.99 2.83
C THR A 46 -11.28 3.25 4.33
N ALA A 47 -10.07 3.23 4.92
CA ALA A 47 -9.87 3.59 6.32
C ALA A 47 -10.04 5.10 6.58
N LEU A 48 -9.57 5.95 5.67
CA LEU A 48 -9.62 7.41 5.83
C LEU A 48 -11.00 8.00 5.48
N ALA A 49 -11.65 7.46 4.45
CA ALA A 49 -12.90 7.99 3.90
C ALA A 49 -13.99 8.32 4.94
N PRO A 50 -14.36 7.42 5.87
CA PRO A 50 -15.38 7.75 6.88
C PRO A 50 -14.89 8.79 7.89
N ALA A 51 -13.59 8.83 8.19
CA ALA A 51 -13.02 9.76 9.17
C ALA A 51 -13.02 11.22 8.68
N ILE A 52 -13.00 11.44 7.37
CA ILE A 52 -13.05 12.77 6.75
C ILE A 52 -14.40 13.06 6.05
N ASN A 53 -15.41 12.19 6.24
CA ASN A 53 -16.71 12.27 5.58
C ASN A 53 -16.63 12.43 4.05
N ALA A 54 -15.75 11.66 3.40
CA ALA A 54 -15.55 11.75 1.95
C ALA A 54 -16.79 11.28 1.17
N SER A 55 -17.04 11.91 0.02
CA SER A 55 -18.16 11.52 -0.85
C SER A 55 -17.88 10.18 -1.54
N ASN A 56 -18.94 9.40 -1.82
CA ASN A 56 -18.83 8.14 -2.57
C ASN A 56 -18.13 8.33 -3.93
N ARG A 57 -18.33 9.49 -4.56
CA ARG A 57 -17.66 9.85 -5.81
C ARG A 57 -16.16 9.98 -5.62
N ASP A 58 -15.70 10.69 -4.59
CA ASP A 58 -14.26 10.88 -4.34
C ASP A 58 -13.58 9.57 -3.97
N ILE A 59 -14.26 8.73 -3.17
CA ILE A 59 -13.81 7.38 -2.83
C ILE A 59 -13.62 6.55 -4.11
N ALA A 60 -14.64 6.49 -4.96
CA ALA A 60 -14.60 5.71 -6.21
C ALA A 60 -13.46 6.18 -7.13
N VAL A 61 -13.27 7.49 -7.27
CA VAL A 61 -12.20 8.07 -8.09
C VAL A 61 -10.82 7.76 -7.52
N ALA A 62 -10.62 7.91 -6.21
CA ALA A 62 -9.34 7.63 -5.57
C ALA A 62 -8.97 6.14 -5.65
N VAL A 63 -9.95 5.25 -5.47
CA VAL A 63 -9.76 3.80 -5.66
C VAL A 63 -9.41 3.50 -7.10
N ALA A 64 -10.16 4.03 -8.07
CA ALA A 64 -9.91 3.76 -9.49
C ALA A 64 -8.54 4.28 -9.95
N ASN A 65 -8.12 5.45 -9.46
CA ASN A 65 -6.79 6.00 -9.66
C ASN A 65 -5.70 5.06 -9.14
N THR A 66 -5.82 4.64 -7.88
CA THR A 66 -4.89 3.71 -7.23
C THR A 66 -4.77 2.39 -7.98
N VAL A 67 -5.91 1.79 -8.34
CA VAL A 67 -5.95 0.52 -9.07
C VAL A 67 -5.35 0.68 -10.45
N ALA A 68 -5.65 1.75 -11.19
CA ALA A 68 -5.13 1.98 -12.53
C ALA A 68 -3.60 2.07 -12.56
N PHE A 69 -3.00 2.95 -11.75
CA PHE A 69 -1.53 3.08 -11.72
C PHE A 69 -0.86 1.86 -11.10
N GLY A 70 -1.49 1.24 -10.10
CA GLY A 70 -0.98 0.01 -9.52
C GLY A 70 -1.00 -1.17 -10.51
N THR A 71 -2.00 -1.28 -11.38
CA THR A 71 -2.06 -2.29 -12.45
C THR A 71 -0.99 -2.05 -13.51
N VAL A 72 -0.80 -0.79 -13.93
CA VAL A 72 0.30 -0.43 -14.83
C VAL A 72 1.65 -0.80 -14.20
N GLY A 73 1.87 -0.45 -12.93
CA GLY A 73 3.06 -0.81 -12.19
C GLY A 73 3.25 -2.33 -12.09
N MET A 74 2.19 -3.07 -11.77
CA MET A 74 2.24 -4.53 -11.66
C MET A 74 2.79 -5.20 -12.92
N ILE A 75 2.32 -4.75 -14.09
CA ILE A 75 2.69 -5.30 -15.39
C ILE A 75 4.06 -4.79 -15.85
N CYS A 76 4.33 -3.49 -15.71
CA CYS A 76 5.51 -2.86 -16.32
C CYS A 76 6.75 -2.87 -15.42
N TYR A 77 6.59 -2.70 -14.11
CA TYR A 77 7.72 -2.52 -13.19
C TYR A 77 8.67 -3.72 -13.03
N PRO A 78 8.27 -5.01 -13.16
CA PRO A 78 9.23 -6.09 -12.98
C PRO A 78 10.30 -6.04 -14.09
N TYR A 79 9.91 -5.72 -15.33
CA TYR A 79 10.84 -5.56 -16.44
C TYR A 79 11.65 -4.27 -16.33
N LEU A 80 11.01 -3.15 -15.96
CA LEU A 80 11.69 -1.87 -15.83
C LEU A 80 12.75 -1.89 -14.72
N PHE A 81 12.43 -2.44 -13.55
CA PHE A 81 13.40 -2.51 -12.45
C PHE A 81 14.45 -3.60 -12.66
N ASN A 82 14.19 -4.66 -13.43
CA ASN A 82 15.26 -5.56 -13.86
C ASN A 82 16.36 -4.83 -14.65
N LEU A 83 15.98 -3.83 -15.45
CA LEU A 83 16.93 -3.05 -16.25
C LEU A 83 17.58 -1.90 -15.46
N ALA A 84 16.84 -1.29 -14.54
CA ALA A 84 17.27 -0.08 -13.85
C ALA A 84 17.98 -0.33 -12.52
N CYS A 85 17.66 -1.43 -11.82
CA CYS A 85 18.25 -1.76 -10.53
C CYS A 85 19.49 -2.66 -10.72
N THR A 86 20.43 -2.56 -9.79
CA THR A 86 21.69 -3.32 -9.82
C THR A 86 21.64 -4.61 -9.03
N SER A 87 20.66 -4.77 -8.14
CA SER A 87 20.51 -5.96 -7.27
C SER A 87 19.07 -6.39 -7.07
N SER A 88 18.88 -7.68 -6.78
CA SER A 88 17.59 -8.30 -6.43
C SER A 88 16.90 -7.63 -5.24
N GLU A 89 17.69 -7.21 -4.24
CA GLU A 89 17.21 -6.51 -3.06
C GLU A 89 16.65 -5.13 -3.43
N GLN A 90 17.35 -4.41 -4.31
CA GLN A 90 16.90 -3.12 -4.81
C GLN A 90 15.62 -3.26 -5.63
N VAL A 91 15.54 -4.26 -6.52
CA VAL A 91 14.30 -4.57 -7.26
C VAL A 91 13.14 -4.82 -6.31
N GLY A 92 13.33 -5.69 -5.31
CA GLY A 92 12.30 -5.99 -4.33
C GLY A 92 11.83 -4.75 -3.58
N MET A 93 12.77 -3.89 -3.14
CA MET A 93 12.42 -2.64 -2.48
C MET A 93 11.65 -1.68 -3.40
N CYS A 94 12.07 -1.55 -4.66
CA CYS A 94 11.41 -0.69 -5.65
C CYS A 94 9.99 -1.19 -5.97
N LEU A 95 9.80 -2.49 -6.21
CA LEU A 95 8.48 -3.09 -6.41
C LEU A 95 7.57 -2.86 -5.19
N GLY A 96 8.09 -3.10 -3.99
CA GLY A 96 7.33 -2.95 -2.74
C GLY A 96 6.90 -1.52 -2.43
N VAL A 97 7.67 -0.52 -2.83
CA VAL A 97 7.34 0.90 -2.61
C VAL A 97 6.51 1.48 -3.76
N ALA A 98 6.91 1.25 -5.00
CA ALA A 98 6.35 1.92 -6.17
C ALA A 98 4.94 1.43 -6.53
N ILE A 99 4.56 0.21 -6.15
CA ILE A 99 3.21 -0.33 -6.41
C ILE A 99 2.30 -0.07 -5.19
N HIS A 100 1.10 0.45 -5.46
CA HIS A 100 0.25 1.05 -4.43
C HIS A 100 -0.59 0.02 -3.66
N ASP A 101 -0.95 -1.11 -4.27
CA ASP A 101 -1.72 -2.16 -3.62
C ASP A 101 -0.87 -3.40 -3.29
N THR A 102 -1.19 -4.07 -2.18
CA THR A 102 -0.42 -5.24 -1.72
C THR A 102 -0.56 -6.43 -2.67
N SER A 103 -1.76 -6.66 -3.19
CA SER A 103 -2.00 -7.75 -4.13
C SER A 103 -1.16 -7.57 -5.39
N GLN A 104 -1.18 -6.36 -5.95
CA GLN A 104 -0.43 -5.98 -7.15
C GLN A 104 1.09 -6.04 -6.95
N VAL A 105 1.61 -5.68 -5.76
CA VAL A 105 3.05 -5.85 -5.44
C VAL A 105 3.43 -7.33 -5.53
N LEU A 106 2.66 -8.21 -4.89
CA LEU A 106 2.93 -9.64 -4.90
C LEU A 106 2.80 -10.22 -6.31
N GLY A 107 1.79 -9.80 -7.07
CA GLY A 107 1.61 -10.16 -8.49
C GLY A 107 2.83 -9.80 -9.35
N SER A 108 3.33 -8.57 -9.18
CA SER A 108 4.51 -8.09 -9.89
C SER A 108 5.78 -8.84 -9.50
N ALA A 109 5.99 -9.06 -8.19
CA ALA A 109 7.18 -9.73 -7.68
C ALA A 109 7.19 -11.24 -7.98
N MET A 110 6.02 -11.89 -8.03
CA MET A 110 5.91 -13.26 -8.55
C MET A 110 6.24 -13.32 -10.05
N SER A 111 5.71 -12.36 -10.83
CA SER A 111 6.04 -12.28 -12.25
C SER A 111 7.54 -12.10 -12.48
N TYR A 112 8.18 -11.26 -11.65
CA TYR A 112 9.64 -11.10 -11.64
C TYR A 112 10.37 -12.42 -11.27
N LYS A 113 9.97 -13.08 -10.18
CA LYS A 113 10.54 -14.36 -9.74
C LYS A 113 10.52 -15.40 -10.86
N GLU A 114 9.37 -15.57 -11.52
CA GLU A 114 9.21 -16.58 -12.59
C GLU A 114 9.98 -16.19 -13.86
N THR A 115 10.02 -14.91 -14.20
CA THR A 115 10.67 -14.43 -15.44
C THR A 115 12.21 -14.44 -15.33
N PHE A 116 12.74 -14.07 -14.17
CA PHE A 116 14.18 -13.86 -13.96
C PHE A 116 14.81 -14.87 -13.00
N SER A 117 14.05 -15.86 -12.52
CA SER A 117 14.51 -16.90 -11.59
C SER A 117 15.11 -16.36 -10.28
N ASP A 118 14.53 -15.28 -9.76
CA ASP A 118 15.03 -14.56 -8.58
C ASP A 118 13.96 -14.49 -7.47
N GLU A 119 14.13 -15.33 -6.46
CA GLU A 119 13.20 -15.43 -5.33
C GLU A 119 13.39 -14.31 -4.29
N LEU A 120 14.59 -13.73 -4.21
CA LEU A 120 14.92 -12.75 -3.18
C LEU A 120 14.08 -11.48 -3.36
N ALA A 121 13.91 -11.04 -4.61
CA ALA A 121 13.08 -9.87 -4.94
C ALA A 121 11.64 -10.00 -4.41
N LEU A 122 11.04 -11.19 -4.47
CA LEU A 122 9.69 -11.45 -3.95
C LEU A 122 9.62 -11.27 -2.43
N LYS A 123 10.56 -11.88 -1.70
CA LYS A 123 10.62 -11.78 -0.23
C LYS A 123 10.81 -10.32 0.21
N VAL A 124 11.75 -9.62 -0.44
CA VAL A 124 12.04 -8.21 -0.13
C VAL A 124 10.86 -7.30 -0.48
N ALA A 125 10.18 -7.53 -1.61
CA ALA A 125 9.00 -6.76 -1.99
C ALA A 125 7.84 -6.93 -0.99
N ALA A 126 7.56 -8.17 -0.59
CA ALA A 126 6.54 -8.46 0.41
C ALA A 126 6.83 -7.76 1.74
N VAL A 127 8.04 -7.91 2.28
CA VAL A 127 8.44 -7.27 3.55
C VAL A 127 8.39 -5.75 3.45
N THR A 128 8.90 -5.18 2.34
CA THR A 128 8.89 -3.72 2.11
C THR A 128 7.46 -3.19 2.07
N LYS A 129 6.55 -3.88 1.40
CA LYS A 129 5.14 -3.50 1.32
C LYS A 129 4.42 -3.60 2.65
N LEU A 130 4.63 -4.68 3.39
CA LEU A 130 4.05 -4.85 4.72
C LEU A 130 4.55 -3.77 5.69
N THR A 131 5.83 -3.43 5.64
CA THR A 131 6.41 -2.32 6.41
C THR A 131 5.71 -1.00 6.10
N ARG A 132 5.41 -0.73 4.82
CA ARG A 132 4.66 0.44 4.40
C ARG A 132 3.21 0.43 4.91
N ASN A 133 2.57 -0.74 4.94
CA ASN A 133 1.22 -0.91 5.47
C ASN A 133 1.13 -0.58 6.98
N LEU A 134 2.19 -0.81 7.76
CA LEU A 134 2.26 -0.37 9.16
C LEU A 134 2.12 1.15 9.31
N GLY A 135 2.49 1.92 8.27
CA GLY A 135 2.32 3.38 8.23
C GLY A 135 0.87 3.84 8.37
N LEU A 136 -0.12 2.97 8.11
CA LEU A 136 -1.54 3.25 8.37
C LEU A 136 -1.80 3.71 9.80
N ALA A 137 -1.17 3.06 10.78
CA ALA A 137 -1.40 3.31 12.20
C ALA A 137 -1.06 4.75 12.60
N ILE A 138 -0.12 5.39 11.89
CA ILE A 138 0.33 6.75 12.17
C ILE A 138 -0.33 7.75 11.22
N ALA A 139 -0.35 7.43 9.93
CA ALA A 139 -0.77 8.38 8.90
C ALA A 139 -2.28 8.62 8.88
N ILE A 140 -3.13 7.63 9.17
CA ILE A 140 -4.59 7.81 9.16
C ILE A 140 -5.03 8.75 10.30
N PRO A 141 -4.63 8.54 11.57
CA PRO A 141 -4.91 9.50 12.63
C PRO A 141 -4.33 10.88 12.33
N GLY A 142 -3.11 10.95 11.79
CA GLY A 142 -2.46 12.21 11.41
C GLY A 142 -3.26 13.01 10.37
N LEU A 143 -3.61 12.39 9.24
CA LEU A 143 -4.39 13.04 8.18
C LEU A 143 -5.79 13.46 8.68
N THR A 144 -6.42 12.63 9.52
CA THR A 144 -7.72 12.96 10.14
C THR A 144 -7.60 14.16 11.08
N TYR A 145 -6.55 14.20 11.90
CA TYR A 145 -6.28 15.31 12.81
C TYR A 145 -6.06 16.63 12.05
N PHE A 146 -5.22 16.62 11.01
CA PHE A 146 -4.97 17.79 10.16
C PHE A 146 -6.26 18.28 9.47
N HIS A 147 -7.09 17.36 8.97
CA HIS A 147 -8.39 17.70 8.41
C HIS A 147 -9.31 18.38 9.43
N SER A 148 -9.36 17.84 10.66
CA SER A 148 -10.22 18.36 11.73
C SER A 148 -9.81 19.76 12.21
N ILE A 149 -8.51 20.08 12.30
CA ILE A 149 -8.03 21.42 12.66
C ILE A 149 -8.46 22.44 11.61
N GLU A 150 -8.32 22.08 10.33
CA GLU A 150 -8.62 22.99 9.25
C GLU A 150 -10.12 23.24 9.11
N GLN A 151 -10.95 22.25 9.44
CA GLN A 151 -12.39 22.43 9.57
C GLN A 151 -12.75 23.30 10.79
N ARG A 152 -12.10 23.11 11.94
CA ARG A 152 -12.32 23.96 13.13
C ARG A 152 -12.00 25.42 12.86
N LYS A 153 -10.90 25.72 12.15
CA LYS A 153 -10.57 27.09 11.71
C LYS A 153 -11.59 27.72 10.76
N LYS A 154 -12.47 26.93 10.13
CA LYS A 154 -13.58 27.42 9.31
C LYS A 154 -14.91 27.47 10.07
N LEU A 155 -15.02 26.75 11.19
CA LEU A 155 -16.21 26.62 12.04
C LEU A 155 -16.20 27.55 13.27
N ASP A 156 -15.26 28.50 13.38
CA ASP A 156 -15.29 29.58 14.40
C ASP A 156 -16.44 30.61 14.17
N ALA A 157 -17.54 30.17 13.55
CA ALA A 157 -18.87 30.76 13.62
C ALA A 157 -19.91 29.62 13.72
N ALA A 158 -20.36 29.38 14.95
CA ALA A 158 -21.45 28.48 15.38
C ALA A 158 -21.11 26.99 15.67
N ASP A 159 -21.20 26.69 16.97
CA ASP A 159 -21.53 25.42 17.61
C ASP A 159 -20.55 24.23 17.51
N VAL A 160 -19.58 24.24 18.42
CA VAL A 160 -18.83 23.03 18.79
C VAL A 160 -19.49 22.36 19.99
N LYS A 161 -20.47 21.48 19.73
CA LYS A 161 -20.84 20.41 20.66
C LYS A 161 -20.36 19.05 20.12
N GLN A 162 -19.30 18.57 20.78
CA GLN A 162 -19.23 17.23 21.38
C GLN A 162 -19.30 15.98 20.49
N HIS A 163 -18.15 15.34 20.27
CA HIS A 163 -17.92 13.95 20.71
C HIS A 163 -16.41 13.65 20.76
N SER A 164 -15.85 13.71 21.97
CA SER A 164 -14.52 13.19 22.28
C SER A 164 -14.73 11.84 22.94
N ASP A 165 -14.97 10.80 22.15
CA ASP A 165 -14.81 9.44 22.65
C ASP A 165 -13.32 9.17 22.75
N THR A 166 -12.85 9.07 23.99
CA THR A 166 -11.51 8.58 24.34
C THR A 166 -11.35 7.19 23.74
N ILE A 167 -10.76 7.11 22.55
CA ILE A 167 -10.59 5.84 21.86
C ILE A 167 -9.51 5.06 22.62
N SER A 168 -9.95 4.03 23.35
CA SER A 168 -9.10 2.98 23.91
C SER A 168 -8.03 2.58 22.88
N GLY A 169 -6.75 2.77 23.22
CA GLY A 169 -5.63 2.53 22.31
C GLY A 169 -5.60 1.12 21.73
N LEU A 170 -6.17 0.13 22.44
CA LEU A 170 -6.29 -1.25 21.98
C LEU A 170 -7.41 -1.45 20.95
N ALA A 171 -8.58 -0.83 21.17
CA ALA A 171 -9.71 -0.90 20.24
C ALA A 171 -9.41 -0.15 18.93
N THR A 172 -8.66 0.95 19.03
CA THR A 172 -8.05 1.66 17.89
C THR A 172 -7.14 0.72 17.11
N PHE A 173 -6.16 0.10 17.78
CA PHE A 173 -5.19 -0.77 17.12
C PHE A 173 -5.85 -1.94 16.38
N GLN A 174 -6.80 -2.63 17.01
CA GLN A 174 -7.55 -3.73 16.37
C GLN A 174 -8.42 -3.26 15.20
N LYS A 175 -8.96 -2.04 15.26
CA LYS A 175 -9.78 -1.46 14.18
C LYS A 175 -8.94 -1.03 12.97
N TYR A 176 -7.69 -0.63 13.17
CA TYR A 176 -6.82 -0.10 12.11
C TYR A 176 -5.76 -1.08 11.59
N VAL A 177 -5.47 -2.17 12.32
CA VAL A 177 -4.59 -3.25 11.82
C VAL A 177 -5.42 -4.19 10.95
N PRO A 178 -5.15 -4.29 9.64
CA PRO A 178 -5.89 -5.20 8.77
C PRO A 178 -5.73 -6.65 9.23
N SER A 179 -6.81 -7.43 9.17
CA SER A 179 -6.80 -8.85 9.57
C SER A 179 -5.75 -9.68 8.83
N PHE A 180 -5.45 -9.35 7.57
CA PHE A 180 -4.39 -10.04 6.80
C PHE A 180 -3.00 -9.86 7.43
N LEU A 181 -2.73 -8.73 8.08
CA LEU A 181 -1.43 -8.44 8.70
C LEU A 181 -1.25 -9.27 9.96
N ILE A 182 -2.33 -9.45 10.74
CA ILE A 182 -2.37 -10.37 11.89
C ILE A 182 -2.16 -11.82 11.41
N ALA A 183 -2.87 -12.24 10.35
CA ALA A 183 -2.70 -13.57 9.78
C ALA A 183 -1.27 -13.81 9.27
N PHE A 184 -0.65 -12.81 8.63
CA PHE A 184 0.75 -12.87 8.18
C PHE A 184 1.70 -13.04 9.36
N ILE A 185 1.56 -12.24 10.43
CA ILE A 185 2.39 -12.36 11.64
C ILE A 185 2.19 -13.73 12.28
N GLY A 186 0.94 -14.22 12.36
CA GLY A 186 0.62 -15.55 12.87
C GLY A 186 1.31 -16.67 12.09
N MET A 187 1.20 -16.66 10.76
CA MET A 187 1.85 -17.65 9.89
C MET A 187 3.38 -17.54 9.95
N SER A 188 3.94 -16.32 9.98
CA SER A 188 5.38 -16.10 10.12
C SER A 188 5.90 -16.64 11.45
N SER A 189 5.13 -16.46 12.52
CA SER A 189 5.47 -16.97 13.86
C SER A 189 5.37 -18.49 13.89
N LEU A 190 4.35 -19.07 13.25
CA LEU A 190 4.19 -20.52 13.13
C LEU A 190 5.33 -21.16 12.34
N ARG A 191 5.76 -20.54 11.22
CA ARG A 191 6.96 -20.96 10.46
C ARG A 191 8.20 -20.93 11.35
N SER A 192 8.45 -19.81 12.03
CA SER A 192 9.64 -19.59 12.86
C SER A 192 9.68 -20.54 14.07
N CYS A 193 8.56 -20.73 14.76
CA CYS A 193 8.44 -21.67 15.88
C CYS A 193 8.57 -23.11 15.39
N GLY A 194 7.97 -23.46 14.26
CA GLY A 194 8.10 -24.81 13.69
C GLY A 194 9.54 -25.16 13.36
N ASP A 195 10.29 -24.22 12.76
CA ASP A 195 11.72 -24.41 12.48
C ASP A 195 12.56 -24.60 13.76
N PHE A 196 12.17 -23.96 14.87
CA PHE A 196 12.86 -24.07 16.15
C PHE A 196 12.49 -25.33 16.95
N PHE A 197 11.21 -25.71 16.98
CA PHE A 197 10.70 -26.78 17.84
C PHE A 197 10.64 -28.16 17.18
N LEU A 198 10.49 -28.25 15.84
CA LEU A 198 10.29 -29.53 15.12
C LEU A 198 11.59 -30.07 14.49
N VAL A 199 12.71 -30.00 15.20
CA VAL A 199 14.02 -30.48 14.71
C VAL A 199 14.05 -31.99 14.42
N GLN A 200 13.25 -32.82 15.11
CA GLN A 200 13.17 -34.28 14.87
C GLN A 200 12.32 -34.68 13.65
N ASP A 201 11.29 -33.90 13.30
CA ASP A 201 10.42 -34.10 12.13
C ASP A 201 10.68 -33.05 11.03
N ALA A 202 11.88 -32.48 11.03
CA ALA A 202 12.24 -31.33 10.21
C ALA A 202 11.98 -31.55 8.71
N GLU A 203 12.18 -32.78 8.21
CA GLU A 203 11.98 -33.10 6.80
C GLU A 203 10.50 -33.06 6.39
N THR A 204 9.60 -33.61 7.22
CA THR A 204 8.14 -33.60 6.96
C THR A 204 7.58 -32.18 7.12
N PHE A 205 8.05 -31.44 8.13
CA PHE A 205 7.65 -30.05 8.34
C PHE A 205 8.11 -29.15 7.19
N GLN A 206 9.38 -29.26 6.75
CA GLN A 206 9.90 -28.51 5.61
C GLN A 206 9.15 -28.84 4.32
N LYS A 207 8.94 -30.12 3.99
CA LYS A 207 8.15 -30.51 2.80
C LYS A 207 6.72 -29.95 2.83
N THR A 208 6.09 -29.96 4.00
CA THR A 208 4.74 -29.41 4.17
C THR A 208 4.73 -27.88 3.98
N MET A 209 5.69 -27.19 4.59
CA MET A 209 5.83 -25.73 4.44
C MET A 209 6.19 -25.33 3.01
N ASP A 210 7.01 -26.11 2.32
CA ASP A 210 7.38 -25.87 0.92
C ASP A 210 6.18 -26.09 0.00
N TYR A 211 5.39 -27.14 0.21
CA TYR A 211 4.17 -27.39 -0.56
C TYR A 211 3.12 -26.28 -0.35
N ILE A 212 2.90 -25.86 0.90
CA ILE A 212 1.99 -24.75 1.20
C ILE A 212 2.54 -23.43 0.61
N GLY A 213 3.83 -23.17 0.81
CA GLY A 213 4.49 -21.93 0.48
C GLY A 213 4.74 -21.72 -1.01
N ASN A 214 4.94 -22.78 -1.79
CA ASN A 214 5.23 -22.70 -3.22
C ASN A 214 4.04 -23.12 -4.09
N ASP A 215 3.43 -24.28 -3.83
CA ASP A 215 2.38 -24.81 -4.69
C ASP A 215 1.02 -24.19 -4.37
N VAL A 216 0.56 -24.32 -3.12
CA VAL A 216 -0.76 -23.83 -2.71
C VAL A 216 -0.83 -22.29 -2.84
N SER A 217 0.22 -21.59 -2.39
CA SER A 217 0.28 -20.14 -2.46
C SER A 217 0.22 -19.63 -3.91
N LYS A 218 0.86 -20.32 -4.87
CA LYS A 218 0.86 -19.94 -6.30
C LYS A 218 -0.54 -19.93 -6.87
N TYR A 219 -1.33 -20.98 -6.63
CA TYR A 219 -2.72 -21.03 -7.10
C TYR A 219 -3.63 -20.06 -6.34
N ALA A 220 -3.46 -19.93 -5.02
CA ALA A 220 -4.24 -19.00 -4.21
C ALA A 220 -3.99 -17.54 -4.62
N LEU A 221 -2.73 -17.14 -4.77
CA LEU A 221 -2.34 -15.80 -5.22
C LEU A 221 -2.78 -15.54 -6.66
N GLY A 222 -2.61 -16.51 -7.57
CA GLY A 222 -3.08 -16.40 -8.95
C GLY A 222 -4.60 -16.15 -9.03
N THR A 223 -5.39 -16.90 -8.25
CA THR A 223 -6.85 -16.72 -8.16
C THR A 223 -7.20 -15.36 -7.58
N ALA A 224 -6.50 -14.91 -6.54
CA ALA A 224 -6.70 -13.59 -5.95
C ALA A 224 -6.40 -12.47 -6.97
N MET A 225 -5.31 -12.56 -7.73
CA MET A 225 -4.97 -11.57 -8.78
C MET A 225 -6.01 -11.53 -9.90
N ALA A 226 -6.54 -12.69 -10.31
CA ALA A 226 -7.63 -12.76 -11.28
C ALA A 226 -8.89 -12.04 -10.76
N GLY A 227 -9.22 -12.22 -9.47
CA GLY A 227 -10.31 -11.49 -8.81
C GLY A 227 -10.10 -9.98 -8.77
N VAL A 228 -8.87 -9.52 -8.48
CA VAL A 228 -8.53 -8.08 -8.52
C VAL A 228 -8.73 -7.51 -9.93
N GLY A 229 -8.29 -8.24 -10.96
CA GLY A 229 -8.52 -7.87 -12.36
C GLY A 229 -10.01 -7.73 -12.69
N LEU A 230 -10.84 -8.70 -12.29
CA LEU A 230 -12.30 -8.71 -12.52
C LEU A 230 -13.03 -7.59 -11.75
N SER A 231 -12.53 -7.19 -10.58
CA SER A 231 -13.12 -6.10 -9.79
C SER A 231 -12.83 -4.70 -10.35
N THR A 232 -11.90 -4.58 -11.31
CA THR A 232 -11.54 -3.31 -11.94
C THR A 232 -12.58 -2.93 -13.00
N SER A 233 -13.66 -2.25 -12.60
CA SER A 233 -14.71 -1.82 -13.53
C SER A 233 -14.34 -0.50 -14.21
N ALA A 234 -14.14 -0.53 -15.53
CA ALA A 234 -13.94 0.66 -16.35
C ALA A 234 -15.14 1.64 -16.31
N SER A 235 -16.32 1.17 -15.88
CA SER A 235 -17.51 1.99 -15.70
C SER A 235 -17.38 3.01 -14.57
N SER A 236 -16.56 2.73 -13.54
CA SER A 236 -16.34 3.65 -12.41
C SER A 236 -15.52 4.89 -12.79
N LEU A 237 -14.91 4.88 -13.99
CA LEU A 237 -14.07 5.95 -14.52
C LEU A 237 -14.84 6.92 -15.44
N LYS A 238 -16.05 6.57 -15.87
CA LYS A 238 -16.84 7.42 -16.77
C LYS A 238 -17.27 8.71 -16.05
N GLY A 239 -16.91 9.86 -16.63
CA GLY A 239 -17.24 11.19 -16.08
C GLY A 239 -16.25 11.72 -15.03
N VAL A 240 -15.11 11.06 -14.84
CA VAL A 240 -14.02 11.55 -13.99
C VAL A 240 -13.12 12.48 -14.80
N GLY A 241 -12.83 13.68 -14.28
CA GLY A 241 -11.90 14.60 -14.91
C GLY A 241 -10.46 14.09 -14.90
N TRP A 242 -9.58 14.64 -15.72
CA TRP A 242 -8.17 14.20 -15.82
C TRP A 242 -7.31 14.65 -14.63
N LYS A 243 -7.71 15.70 -13.90
CA LYS A 243 -6.92 16.31 -12.81
C LYS A 243 -6.57 15.32 -11.67
N PRO A 244 -7.50 14.51 -11.11
CA PRO A 244 -7.16 13.51 -10.11
C PRO A 244 -6.11 12.51 -10.61
N PHE A 245 -6.22 12.08 -11.87
CA PHE A 245 -5.25 11.14 -12.47
C PHE A 245 -3.87 11.76 -12.65
N ALA A 246 -3.78 13.04 -13.04
CA ALA A 246 -2.50 13.74 -13.11
C ALA A 246 -1.83 13.87 -11.73
N VAL A 247 -2.62 14.18 -10.69
CA VAL A 247 -2.11 14.23 -9.31
C VAL A 247 -1.69 12.83 -8.83
N GLY A 248 -2.48 11.79 -9.14
CA GLY A 248 -2.12 10.40 -8.85
C GLY A 248 -0.84 9.94 -9.54
N ALA A 249 -0.69 10.25 -10.84
CA ALA A 249 0.49 9.92 -11.63
C ALA A 249 1.75 10.61 -11.07
N SER A 250 1.68 11.91 -10.80
CA SER A 250 2.80 12.65 -10.21
C SER A 250 3.14 12.15 -8.81
N GLY A 251 2.14 11.83 -7.98
CA GLY A 251 2.34 11.17 -6.69
C GLY A 251 3.04 9.82 -6.82
N ALA A 252 2.59 8.97 -7.76
CA ALA A 252 3.19 7.66 -8.02
C ALA A 252 4.66 7.79 -8.47
N MET A 253 4.96 8.76 -9.34
CA MET A 253 6.32 9.07 -9.77
C MET A 253 7.20 9.55 -8.61
N VAL A 254 6.69 10.40 -7.73
CA VAL A 254 7.43 10.88 -6.55
C VAL A 254 7.71 9.74 -5.58
N VAL A 255 6.71 8.94 -5.24
CA VAL A 255 6.87 7.80 -4.32
C VAL A 255 7.81 6.75 -4.90
N GLY A 256 7.59 6.33 -6.15
CA GLY A 256 8.43 5.35 -6.83
C GLY A 256 9.85 5.86 -7.08
N GLY A 257 9.99 7.11 -7.55
CA GLY A 257 11.29 7.74 -7.80
C GLY A 257 12.10 7.95 -6.54
N THR A 258 11.47 8.39 -5.44
CA THR A 258 12.14 8.47 -4.13
C THR A 258 12.58 7.09 -3.67
N GLY A 259 11.73 6.07 -3.82
CA GLY A 259 12.06 4.69 -3.50
C GLY A 259 13.27 4.19 -4.29
N PHE A 260 13.30 4.46 -5.59
CA PHE A 260 14.42 4.10 -6.46
C PHE A 260 15.72 4.80 -6.05
N VAL A 261 15.69 6.13 -5.87
CA VAL A 261 16.88 6.91 -5.48
C VAL A 261 17.42 6.45 -4.14
N VAL A 262 16.56 6.35 -3.11
CA VAL A 262 17.00 5.96 -1.77
C VAL A 262 17.48 4.51 -1.72
N SER A 263 16.84 3.60 -2.46
CA SER A 263 17.32 2.21 -2.53
C SER A 263 18.68 2.10 -3.22
N SER A 264 18.95 2.91 -4.25
CA SER A 264 20.25 2.97 -4.95
C SER A 264 21.39 3.52 -4.09
N LEU A 265 21.07 4.26 -3.03
CA LEU A 265 22.07 4.81 -2.10
C LEU A 265 22.43 3.83 -0.97
N ILE A 266 21.58 2.84 -0.73
CA ILE A 266 21.71 1.92 0.41
C ILE A 266 22.29 0.57 -0.03
N VAL A 267 22.04 0.17 -1.28
CA VAL A 267 22.48 -1.10 -1.88
C VAL A 267 23.37 -0.80 -3.07
#